data_AF-A0A5P2C8K8-F1
#
_entry.id   AF-A0A5P2C8K8-F1
#
_cell.length_a   1.000
_cell.length_b   1.000
_cell.length_c   1.000
_cell.angle_alpha   90.00
_cell.angle_beta   90.00
_cell.angle_gamma   90.00
#
_symmetry.space_group_name_H-M   'P 1'
#
loop_
_entity.id
_entity.type
_entity.pdbx_description
1 polymer ?
#
loop_
_entity_poly.entity_id
_entity_poly.type
_entity_poly.pdbx_seq_one_letter_code
_entity_poly.pdbx_strand_id
1 'polypeptide(L)'
;MPIYLPEPTPERPRDGKGYNRLSLNAHMGAGGAQCALRPTSYATLFESYDTRRAGWGGFGSCPRAGACETCALLNHPLSVSPHPVPFNAAKVLIRIDTRYPDSTALSAAPTTRLWMTDDPDDTCYRDHGQIWTWFSLRHLKGWDLGRTYRDEIGDGFWLHRTPDAWAPHVQVRARQRASSTQHAFVVGSTRAALLTCFGRCLHSDGRLLNVIGHHVPAVVDDGVLPLRPSELRLPHGAVGSRHLELDSHWGACTLALRRGRTRLSQLSFDGSTWAPGQIRGAAALLAHTED
;
A
#
# COMPACT_ATOMS: atom_id res chain seq x y z
N MET A 1 -24.92 6.90 -0.64
CA MET A 1 -23.99 6.75 0.51
C MET A 1 -23.74 8.13 1.10
N PRO A 2 -23.84 8.33 2.43
CA PRO A 2 -23.63 9.65 3.00
C PRO A 2 -22.15 10.04 2.90
N ILE A 3 -21.88 11.06 2.10
CA ILE A 3 -20.56 11.72 1.99
C ILE A 3 -20.59 13.04 2.76
N TYR A 4 -21.76 13.67 2.76
CA TYR A 4 -22.09 14.82 3.59
C TYR A 4 -22.64 14.34 4.92
N LEU A 5 -22.06 14.87 6.01
CA LEU A 5 -22.46 14.57 7.38
C LEU A 5 -22.98 15.87 8.00
N PRO A 6 -24.30 16.09 8.04
CA PRO A 6 -24.85 17.30 8.63
C PRO A 6 -24.53 17.37 10.12
N GLU A 7 -24.34 18.57 10.63
CA GLU A 7 -24.23 18.79 12.07
C GLU A 7 -25.53 18.35 12.75
N PRO A 8 -25.49 17.48 13.77
CA PRO A 8 -26.68 17.02 14.43
C PRO A 8 -27.33 18.19 15.15
N THR A 9 -28.67 18.26 15.10
CA THR A 9 -29.41 19.21 15.93
C THR A 9 -29.11 18.91 17.40
N PRO A 10 -28.69 19.90 18.18
CA PRO A 10 -28.37 19.65 19.58
C PRO A 10 -29.66 19.31 20.35
N GLU A 11 -29.81 18.06 20.76
CA GLU A 11 -30.91 17.62 21.61
C GLU A 11 -30.43 17.54 23.06
N ARG A 12 -31.14 18.23 23.97
CA ARG A 12 -30.90 18.11 25.40
C ARG A 12 -31.36 16.72 25.85
N PRO A 13 -30.47 15.87 26.39
CA PRO A 13 -30.88 14.55 26.81
C PRO A 13 -31.92 14.64 27.93
N ARG A 14 -33.02 13.89 27.78
CA ARG A 14 -34.19 13.93 28.69
C ARG A 14 -33.88 13.49 30.11
N ASP A 15 -32.76 12.79 30.31
CA ASP A 15 -32.32 12.25 31.61
C ASP A 15 -31.62 13.30 32.49
N GLY A 16 -31.41 14.52 32.00
CA GLY A 16 -30.78 15.61 32.74
C GLY A 16 -29.27 15.45 32.94
N LYS A 17 -28.61 14.44 32.33
CA LYS A 17 -27.19 14.11 32.57
C LYS A 17 -26.18 14.93 31.75
N GLY A 18 -26.64 16.02 31.13
CA GLY A 18 -25.81 16.90 30.31
C GLY A 18 -25.50 16.32 28.92
N TYR A 19 -25.02 17.16 28.01
CA TYR A 19 -24.71 16.77 26.64
C TYR A 19 -23.55 15.76 26.59
N ASN A 20 -23.66 14.75 25.71
CA ASN A 20 -22.50 13.91 25.39
C ASN A 20 -21.46 14.73 24.59
N ARG A 21 -20.21 14.26 24.53
CA ARG A 21 -19.10 15.04 23.94
C ARG A 21 -19.34 15.44 22.47
N LEU A 22 -20.07 14.63 21.70
CA LEU A 22 -20.47 14.95 20.33
C LEU A 22 -21.53 16.06 20.31
N SER A 23 -22.52 16.00 21.21
CA SER A 23 -23.53 17.05 21.34
C SER A 23 -22.96 18.34 21.93
N LEU A 24 -21.88 18.33 22.71
CA LEU A 24 -21.14 19.54 23.11
C LEU A 24 -20.40 20.19 21.94
N ASN A 25 -19.71 19.40 21.11
CA ASN A 25 -19.02 19.92 19.93
C ASN A 25 -20.01 20.48 18.89
N ALA A 26 -21.16 19.83 18.71
CA ALA A 26 -22.26 20.32 17.88
C ALA A 26 -22.92 21.56 18.51
N HIS A 27 -23.05 21.61 19.84
CA HIS A 27 -23.62 22.75 20.55
C HIS A 27 -22.79 24.03 20.44
N MET A 28 -21.47 23.90 20.40
CA MET A 28 -20.57 25.05 20.26
C MET A 28 -20.40 25.50 18.80
N GLY A 29 -21.11 24.88 17.84
CA GLY A 29 -20.99 25.19 16.40
C GLY A 29 -19.57 25.02 15.85
N ALA A 30 -18.71 24.32 16.59
CA ALA A 30 -17.28 24.24 16.32
C ALA A 30 -16.95 23.21 15.23
N GLY A 31 -17.88 22.28 14.96
CA GLY A 31 -17.70 21.20 14.00
C GLY A 31 -18.28 21.51 12.61
N GLY A 32 -19.43 22.19 12.56
CA GLY A 32 -20.16 22.42 11.32
C GLY A 32 -20.53 21.11 10.61
N ALA A 33 -21.00 21.22 9.37
CA ALA A 33 -21.18 20.04 8.53
C ALA A 33 -19.81 19.44 8.14
N GLN A 34 -19.71 18.12 8.13
CA GLN A 34 -18.47 17.38 7.89
C GLN A 34 -18.53 16.57 6.60
N CYS A 35 -17.38 16.09 6.15
CA CYS A 35 -17.25 15.25 4.97
C CYS A 35 -16.64 13.89 5.33
N ALA A 36 -17.37 12.80 5.07
CA ALA A 36 -16.93 11.42 5.35
C ALA A 36 -15.66 11.01 4.56
N LEU A 37 -15.25 11.81 3.57
CA LEU A 37 -14.01 11.61 2.79
C LEU A 37 -12.79 12.38 3.36
N ARG A 38 -12.97 13.11 4.47
CA ARG A 38 -11.91 13.88 5.15
C ARG A 38 -11.66 13.34 6.55
N PRO A 39 -11.07 12.14 6.70
CA PRO A 39 -10.78 11.60 8.01
C PRO A 39 -9.79 12.48 8.79
N THR A 40 -9.87 12.49 10.12
CA THR A 40 -8.88 13.17 10.99
C THR A 40 -8.26 12.23 12.03
N SER A 41 -8.62 10.95 12.00
CA SER A 41 -8.12 9.89 12.87
C SER A 41 -8.13 8.54 12.16
N TYR A 42 -7.47 7.53 12.72
CA TYR A 42 -7.45 6.17 12.15
C TYR A 42 -8.86 5.56 12.06
N ALA A 43 -9.69 5.72 13.11
CA ALA A 43 -11.06 5.20 13.10
C ALA A 43 -11.88 5.80 11.95
N THR A 44 -11.83 7.12 11.80
CA THR A 44 -12.51 7.80 10.69
C THR A 44 -11.87 7.51 9.34
N LEU A 45 -10.55 7.23 9.27
CA LEU A 45 -9.90 6.81 8.03
C LEU A 45 -10.49 5.47 7.59
N PHE A 46 -10.60 4.50 8.50
CA PHE A 46 -11.23 3.21 8.23
C PHE A 46 -12.69 3.37 7.77
N GLU A 47 -13.51 4.13 8.51
CA GLU A 47 -14.90 4.41 8.12
C GLU A 47 -14.99 5.15 6.78
N SER A 48 -13.99 5.96 6.44
CA SER A 48 -14.03 6.71 5.20
C SER A 48 -14.01 5.76 3.99
N TYR A 49 -13.29 4.62 4.03
CA TYR A 49 -13.28 3.62 2.94
C TYR A 49 -14.67 3.00 2.70
N ASP A 50 -15.48 2.86 3.74
CA ASP A 50 -16.88 2.43 3.67
C ASP A 50 -17.80 3.41 4.41
N THR A 51 -18.19 4.48 3.70
CA THR A 51 -18.95 5.58 4.32
C THR A 51 -20.37 5.20 4.76
N ARG A 52 -20.82 3.95 4.56
CA ARG A 52 -22.11 3.48 5.10
C ARG A 52 -22.16 3.53 6.62
N ARG A 53 -21.00 3.49 7.28
CA ARG A 53 -20.87 3.56 8.75
C ARG A 53 -20.49 4.95 9.25
N ALA A 54 -20.23 5.90 8.36
CA ALA A 54 -19.74 7.21 8.75
C ALA A 54 -20.84 7.99 9.49
N GLY A 55 -20.53 8.37 10.74
CA GLY A 55 -21.33 9.27 11.55
C GLY A 55 -20.70 10.66 11.66
N TRP A 56 -21.49 11.67 12.03
CA TRP A 56 -20.93 12.98 12.34
C TRP A 56 -19.99 12.90 13.57
N GLY A 57 -18.81 13.50 13.46
CA GLY A 57 -17.74 13.45 14.46
C GLY A 57 -16.45 12.82 13.92
N GLY A 58 -15.30 13.44 14.19
CA GLY A 58 -13.98 12.91 13.79
C GLY A 58 -13.64 13.05 12.30
N PHE A 59 -14.48 13.73 11.52
CA PHE A 59 -14.22 14.10 10.14
C PHE A 59 -13.98 15.60 10.01
N GLY A 60 -13.21 16.00 9.00
CA GLY A 60 -12.98 17.40 8.65
C GLY A 60 -14.22 18.06 8.05
N SER A 61 -14.24 19.39 8.08
CA SER A 61 -15.35 20.21 7.57
C SER A 61 -15.71 19.90 6.11
N CYS A 62 -16.98 20.03 5.75
CA CYS A 62 -17.44 19.88 4.38
C CYS A 62 -17.19 21.19 3.59
N PRO A 63 -16.34 21.19 2.55
CA PRO A 63 -16.07 22.41 1.78
C PRO A 63 -17.22 22.81 0.82
N ARG A 64 -18.22 21.94 0.64
CA ARG A 64 -19.28 22.10 -0.38
C ARG A 64 -20.70 22.11 0.20
N ALA A 65 -20.85 22.10 1.53
CA ALA A 65 -22.14 22.13 2.21
C ALA A 65 -23.20 21.16 1.64
N GLY A 66 -22.79 19.96 1.22
CA GLY A 66 -23.69 18.94 0.67
C GLY A 66 -23.78 18.86 -0.85
N ALA A 67 -23.15 19.78 -1.61
CA ALA A 67 -23.05 19.69 -3.06
C ALA A 67 -22.01 18.63 -3.51
N CYS A 68 -22.30 17.35 -3.25
CA CYS A 68 -21.38 16.24 -3.47
C CYS A 68 -21.16 15.92 -4.96
N GLU A 69 -22.14 16.13 -5.82
CA GLU A 69 -22.09 15.80 -7.26
C GLU A 69 -20.95 16.52 -7.99
N THR A 70 -20.64 17.76 -7.57
CA THR A 70 -19.57 18.59 -8.13
C THR A 70 -18.37 18.71 -7.19
N CYS A 71 -18.29 17.83 -6.18
CA CYS A 71 -17.25 17.88 -5.17
C CYS A 71 -15.95 17.25 -5.71
N ALA A 72 -14.90 18.07 -5.78
CA ALA A 72 -13.58 17.60 -6.19
C ALA A 72 -13.01 16.50 -5.27
N LEU A 73 -13.47 16.38 -4.02
CA LEU A 73 -13.05 15.30 -3.12
C LEU A 73 -13.66 13.95 -3.52
N LEU A 74 -14.91 13.96 -4.01
CA LEU A 74 -15.57 12.76 -4.52
C LEU A 74 -15.04 12.40 -5.91
N ASN A 75 -14.83 13.42 -6.73
CA ASN A 75 -14.35 13.29 -8.11
C ASN A 75 -12.82 13.26 -8.20
N HIS A 76 -12.10 13.27 -7.07
CA HIS A 76 -10.65 13.15 -7.07
C HIS A 76 -10.33 11.77 -7.63
N PRO A 77 -9.56 11.66 -8.73
CA PRO A 77 -9.24 10.36 -9.26
C PRO A 77 -8.46 9.58 -8.19
N LEU A 78 -9.05 8.47 -7.71
CA LEU A 78 -8.32 7.47 -6.91
C LEU A 78 -7.19 6.82 -7.72
N SER A 79 -7.15 7.07 -9.03
CA SER A 79 -6.11 6.62 -9.95
C SER A 79 -4.79 7.40 -9.82
N VAL A 80 -4.76 8.53 -9.10
CA VAL A 80 -3.53 9.32 -8.89
C VAL A 80 -3.36 9.54 -7.38
N SER A 81 -2.63 8.64 -6.72
CA SER A 81 -2.08 8.99 -5.40
C SER A 81 -1.14 10.18 -5.63
N PRO A 82 -1.36 11.33 -4.99
CA PRO A 82 -0.52 12.51 -5.22
C PRO A 82 0.94 12.26 -4.85
N HIS A 83 1.18 11.26 -3.98
CA HIS A 83 2.51 10.81 -3.59
C HIS A 83 2.58 9.28 -3.67
N PRO A 84 3.54 8.70 -4.40
CA PRO A 84 3.80 7.28 -4.30
C PRO A 84 4.39 6.95 -2.92
N VAL A 85 4.12 5.74 -2.41
CA VAL A 85 4.85 5.21 -1.24
C VAL A 85 6.31 4.99 -1.66
N PRO A 86 7.29 5.59 -0.97
CA PRO A 86 8.70 5.57 -1.39
C PRO A 86 9.40 4.26 -1.01
N PHE A 87 8.76 3.42 -0.20
CA PHE A 87 9.35 2.20 0.33
C PHE A 87 8.99 0.99 -0.55
N ASN A 88 9.98 0.16 -0.91
CA ASN A 88 9.73 -1.14 -1.56
C ASN A 88 9.49 -2.27 -0.53
N ALA A 89 8.62 -2.02 0.47
CA ALA A 89 8.32 -2.96 1.55
C ALA A 89 6.89 -3.55 1.46
N ALA A 90 6.71 -4.80 1.91
CA ALA A 90 5.41 -5.48 1.94
C ALA A 90 4.41 -4.86 2.92
N LYS A 91 4.91 -4.20 3.96
CA LYS A 91 4.13 -3.38 4.89
C LYS A 91 4.95 -2.16 5.29
N VAL A 92 4.27 -1.07 5.60
CA VAL A 92 4.88 0.15 6.16
C VAL A 92 4.09 0.59 7.38
N LEU A 93 4.75 1.23 8.32
CA LEU A 93 4.14 1.76 9.53
C LEU A 93 3.82 3.25 9.34
N ILE A 94 2.60 3.64 9.68
CA ILE A 94 2.21 5.03 9.85
C ILE A 94 2.25 5.38 11.33
N ARG A 95 3.20 6.23 11.72
CA ARG A 95 3.31 6.80 13.06
C ARG A 95 2.40 8.03 13.19
N ILE A 96 1.70 8.11 14.31
CA ILE A 96 0.81 9.24 14.64
C ILE A 96 1.52 10.12 15.67
N ASP A 97 1.98 11.29 15.23
CA ASP A 97 2.63 12.29 16.09
C ASP A 97 1.61 13.38 16.44
N THR A 98 0.97 13.26 17.60
CA THR A 98 0.01 14.26 18.11
C THR A 98 0.70 15.21 19.08
N ARG A 99 0.78 16.49 18.72
CA ARG A 99 1.33 17.54 19.56
C ARG A 99 0.22 18.41 20.11
N TYR A 100 0.21 18.56 21.44
CA TYR A 100 -0.66 19.48 22.12
C TYR A 100 0.05 20.84 22.20
N PRO A 101 -0.65 21.94 21.88
CA PRO A 101 -0.08 23.28 22.04
C PRO A 101 0.27 23.52 23.52
N ASP A 102 1.35 24.25 23.76
CA ASP A 102 1.74 24.63 25.11
C ASP A 102 0.60 25.41 25.79
N SER A 103 0.42 25.14 27.09
CA SER A 103 -0.73 25.48 27.94
C SER A 103 -1.25 26.93 27.97
N THR A 104 -0.65 27.86 27.20
CA THR A 104 -1.07 29.27 27.13
C THR A 104 -2.32 29.50 26.29
N ALA A 105 -2.74 28.53 25.47
CA ALA A 105 -3.99 28.59 24.71
C ALA A 105 -4.91 27.42 25.08
N LEU A 106 -5.75 27.61 26.10
CA LEU A 106 -6.76 26.63 26.58
C LEU A 106 -7.73 26.13 25.49
N SER A 107 -7.77 26.78 24.32
CA SER A 107 -8.65 26.47 23.19
C SER A 107 -7.93 25.94 21.95
N ALA A 108 -6.60 25.82 21.95
CA ALA A 108 -5.88 25.42 20.75
C ALA A 108 -5.99 23.90 20.51
N ALA A 109 -6.39 23.52 19.29
CA ALA A 109 -6.57 22.13 18.91
C ALA A 109 -5.21 21.40 18.80
N PRO A 110 -5.13 20.10 19.16
CA PRO A 110 -3.93 19.32 18.94
C PRO A 110 -3.61 19.24 17.45
N THR A 111 -2.32 19.34 17.12
CA THR A 111 -1.84 19.13 15.75
C THR A 111 -1.39 17.69 15.61
N THR A 112 -2.00 16.95 14.68
CA THR A 112 -1.58 15.58 14.35
C THR A 112 -0.78 15.57 13.05
N ARG A 113 0.40 14.96 13.07
CA ARG A 113 1.21 14.66 11.89
C ARG A 113 1.34 13.16 11.72
N LEU A 114 1.38 12.70 10.47
CA LEU A 114 1.56 11.30 10.14
C LEU A 114 2.92 11.11 9.49
N TRP A 115 3.64 10.08 9.91
CA TRP A 115 4.95 9.74 9.36
C TRP A 115 4.94 8.30 8.88
N MET A 116 5.35 8.07 7.63
CA MET A 116 5.46 6.74 7.06
C MET A 116 6.91 6.26 7.12
N THR A 117 7.11 5.04 7.61
CA THR A 117 8.42 4.36 7.69
C THR A 117 8.27 2.87 7.35
N ASP A 118 9.30 2.26 6.75
CA ASP A 118 9.43 0.81 6.60
C ASP A 118 10.24 0.17 7.75
N ASP A 119 10.89 0.98 8.58
CA ASP A 119 11.55 0.57 9.81
C ASP A 119 10.67 0.95 11.03
N PRO A 120 10.01 -0.02 11.68
CA PRO A 120 9.23 0.26 12.88
C PRO A 120 10.10 0.67 14.07
N ASP A 121 11.34 0.22 14.16
CA ASP A 121 12.18 0.41 15.34
C ASP A 121 12.97 1.74 15.27
N ASP A 122 12.87 2.49 14.16
CA ASP A 122 13.51 3.79 13.97
C ASP A 122 12.96 4.85 14.94
N THR A 123 13.72 5.13 15.99
CA THR A 123 13.42 6.20 16.96
C THR A 123 13.51 7.61 16.35
N CYS A 124 14.24 7.74 15.24
CA CYS A 124 14.47 8.99 14.50
C CYS A 124 13.57 9.08 13.25
N TYR A 125 12.45 8.37 13.22
CA TYR A 125 11.52 8.34 12.09
C TYR A 125 11.01 9.73 11.62
N ARG A 126 11.16 10.78 12.43
CA ARG A 126 10.82 12.16 12.03
C ARG A 126 11.85 12.78 11.07
N ASP A 127 13.07 12.27 11.04
CA ASP A 127 14.15 12.76 10.19
C ASP A 127 14.21 11.97 8.87
N HIS A 128 13.87 10.67 8.92
CA HIS A 128 13.94 9.77 7.75
C HIS A 128 12.57 9.47 7.13
N GLY A 129 11.50 9.57 7.92
CA GLY A 129 10.15 9.25 7.48
C GLY A 129 9.56 10.29 6.55
N GLN A 130 8.61 9.87 5.74
CA GLN A 130 7.86 10.78 4.87
C GLN A 130 6.64 11.32 5.61
N ILE A 131 6.36 12.62 5.51
CA ILE A 131 5.16 13.22 6.07
C ILE A 131 3.94 12.88 5.21
N TRP A 132 2.85 12.49 5.86
CA TRP A 132 1.55 12.20 5.25
C TRP A 132 0.41 12.96 5.92
N THR A 133 -0.70 13.07 5.21
CA THR A 133 -1.97 13.56 5.76
C THR A 133 -3.02 12.45 5.72
N TRP A 134 -4.01 12.53 6.61
CA TRP A 134 -5.16 11.63 6.59
C TRP A 134 -5.87 11.62 5.22
N PHE A 135 -5.95 12.78 4.57
CA PHE A 135 -6.52 12.92 3.24
C PHE A 135 -5.70 12.18 2.17
N SER A 136 -4.38 12.31 2.20
CA SER A 136 -3.47 11.61 1.29
C SER A 136 -3.56 10.09 1.49
N LEU A 137 -3.63 9.62 2.74
CA LEU A 137 -3.76 8.19 3.04
C LEU A 137 -5.07 7.60 2.54
N ARG A 138 -6.18 8.35 2.62
CA ARG A 138 -7.45 7.89 2.06
C ARG A 138 -7.39 7.69 0.54
N HIS A 139 -6.63 8.51 -0.17
CA HIS A 139 -6.49 8.41 -1.62
C HIS A 139 -5.32 7.50 -2.02
N LEU A 140 -4.72 6.80 -1.06
CA LEU A 140 -3.60 5.92 -1.32
C LEU A 140 -4.08 4.65 -2.01
N LYS A 141 -3.73 4.51 -3.29
CA LYS A 141 -4.04 3.31 -4.07
C LYS A 141 -3.02 2.21 -3.80
N GLY A 142 -3.52 0.99 -3.72
CA GLY A 142 -2.70 -0.20 -3.66
C GLY A 142 -2.22 -0.57 -2.25
N TRP A 143 -2.72 0.10 -1.22
CA TRP A 143 -2.37 -0.19 0.18
C TRP A 143 -3.64 -0.37 1.00
N ASP A 144 -3.72 -1.48 1.71
CA ASP A 144 -4.81 -1.79 2.63
C ASP A 144 -4.47 -1.32 4.05
N LEU A 145 -5.49 -0.85 4.77
CA LEU A 145 -5.35 -0.51 6.19
C LEU A 145 -5.14 -1.79 7.01
N GLY A 146 -4.01 -1.84 7.72
CA GLY A 146 -3.70 -2.85 8.72
C GLY A 146 -4.18 -2.47 10.11
N ARG A 147 -3.75 -3.28 11.09
CA ARG A 147 -4.09 -3.08 12.50
C ARG A 147 -3.39 -1.85 13.09
N THR A 148 -4.00 -1.27 14.12
CA THR A 148 -3.32 -0.33 15.01
C THR A 148 -2.10 -0.96 15.65
N TYR A 149 -1.09 -0.15 15.90
CA TYR A 149 0.19 -0.53 16.46
C TYR A 149 0.57 0.46 17.55
N ARG A 150 1.17 -0.04 18.62
CA ARG A 150 1.64 0.79 19.74
C ARG A 150 2.87 0.16 20.34
N ASP A 151 3.87 0.98 20.61
CA ASP A 151 5.12 0.61 21.25
C ASP A 151 5.66 1.75 22.13
N GLU A 152 6.94 1.68 22.47
CA GLU A 152 7.65 2.67 23.29
C GLU A 152 7.79 4.03 22.59
N ILE A 153 7.80 4.06 21.25
CA ILE A 153 7.90 5.28 20.44
C ILE A 153 6.54 6.00 20.38
N GLY A 154 5.45 5.25 20.29
CA GLY A 154 4.09 5.78 20.37
C GLY A 154 3.07 5.02 19.53
N ASP A 155 1.98 5.71 19.19
CA ASP A 155 0.87 5.13 18.43
C ASP A 155 1.12 5.14 16.92
N GLY A 156 0.55 4.16 16.24
CA GLY A 156 0.59 4.04 14.79
C GLY A 156 -0.38 2.99 14.25
N PHE A 157 -0.26 2.70 12.96
CA PHE A 157 -0.97 1.60 12.31
C PHE A 157 -0.24 1.14 11.06
N TRP A 158 -0.43 -0.12 10.72
CA TRP A 158 0.19 -0.70 9.53
C TRP A 158 -0.59 -0.37 8.26
N LEU A 159 0.13 -0.24 7.15
CA LEU A 159 -0.41 -0.37 5.81
C LEU A 159 0.19 -1.62 5.17
N HIS A 160 -0.66 -2.40 4.52
CA HIS A 160 -0.26 -3.61 3.82
C HIS A 160 -0.29 -3.36 2.32
N ARG A 161 0.80 -3.74 1.66
CA ARG A 161 0.88 -3.63 0.22
C ARG A 161 -0.09 -4.61 -0.43
N THR A 162 -0.84 -4.13 -1.40
CA THR A 162 -1.67 -4.97 -2.29
C THR A 162 -0.97 -5.14 -3.65
N PRO A 163 -1.44 -6.07 -4.50
CA PRO A 163 -0.95 -6.23 -5.86
C PRO A 163 -1.02 -4.97 -6.74
N ASP A 164 -1.86 -4.00 -6.38
CA ASP A 164 -2.06 -2.76 -7.15
C ASP A 164 -1.12 -1.62 -6.72
N ALA A 165 -0.35 -1.79 -5.63
CA ALA A 165 0.60 -0.78 -5.18
C ALA A 165 1.84 -0.77 -6.06
N TRP A 166 2.22 0.39 -6.57
CA TRP A 166 3.42 0.53 -7.38
C TRP A 166 4.68 0.08 -6.61
N ALA A 167 5.57 -0.65 -7.30
CA ALA A 167 6.92 -0.98 -6.82
C ALA A 167 7.87 0.21 -7.07
N PRO A 168 8.21 1.03 -6.04
CA PRO A 168 9.08 2.18 -6.25
C PRO A 168 10.47 1.72 -6.72
N HIS A 169 11.11 2.54 -7.55
CA HIS A 169 12.46 2.32 -8.11
C HIS A 169 12.62 1.15 -9.08
N VAL A 170 11.57 0.35 -9.32
CA VAL A 170 11.57 -0.74 -10.30
C VAL A 170 10.92 -0.26 -11.60
N GLN A 171 11.71 -0.20 -12.67
CA GLN A 171 11.20 0.03 -14.02
C GLN A 171 10.94 -1.30 -14.71
N VAL A 172 9.77 -1.45 -15.34
CA VAL A 172 9.46 -2.62 -16.17
C VAL A 172 9.53 -2.23 -17.64
N ARG A 173 10.47 -2.81 -18.37
CA ARG A 173 10.64 -2.60 -19.82
C ARG A 173 10.13 -3.81 -20.58
N ALA A 174 9.13 -3.62 -21.43
CA ALA A 174 8.58 -4.68 -22.25
C ALA A 174 9.17 -4.68 -23.66
N ARG A 175 9.50 -5.86 -24.19
CA ARG A 175 9.93 -6.06 -25.58
C ARG A 175 9.20 -7.27 -26.17
N GLN A 176 8.40 -7.01 -27.20
CA GLN A 176 7.74 -8.07 -27.96
C GLN A 176 8.72 -8.72 -28.95
N ARG A 177 8.61 -10.04 -29.11
CA ARG A 177 9.32 -10.89 -30.07
C ARG A 177 8.32 -11.72 -30.85
N ALA A 178 8.77 -12.41 -31.90
CA ALA A 178 7.92 -13.24 -32.75
C ALA A 178 7.14 -14.33 -31.98
N SER A 179 7.75 -14.93 -30.95
CA SER A 179 7.17 -16.04 -30.18
C SER A 179 7.07 -15.79 -28.67
N SER A 180 7.39 -14.58 -28.21
CA SER A 180 7.43 -14.28 -26.78
C SER A 180 7.36 -12.78 -26.51
N THR A 181 6.97 -12.41 -25.29
CA THR A 181 7.16 -11.07 -24.76
C THR A 181 8.12 -11.13 -23.58
N GLN A 182 9.09 -10.22 -23.54
CA GLN A 182 10.09 -10.11 -22.49
C GLN A 182 9.80 -8.87 -21.64
N HIS A 183 9.77 -9.03 -20.33
CA HIS A 183 9.60 -7.97 -19.34
C HIS A 183 10.85 -7.93 -18.45
N ALA A 184 11.68 -6.93 -18.67
CA ALA A 184 12.88 -6.69 -17.87
C ALA A 184 12.53 -5.81 -16.67
N PHE A 185 12.84 -6.27 -15.47
CA PHE A 185 12.77 -5.51 -14.23
C PHE A 185 14.12 -4.85 -14.02
N VAL A 186 14.15 -3.52 -13.99
CA VAL A 186 15.37 -2.71 -13.95
C VAL A 186 15.36 -1.83 -12.71
N VAL A 187 16.47 -1.83 -11.98
CA VAL A 187 16.73 -0.96 -10.83
C VAL A 187 17.92 -0.09 -11.18
N GLY A 188 17.71 1.23 -11.24
CA GLY A 188 18.71 2.14 -11.81
C GLY A 188 19.00 1.79 -13.28
N SER A 189 20.24 1.40 -13.59
CA SER A 189 20.67 0.92 -14.91
C SER A 189 20.75 -0.60 -15.02
N THR A 190 20.59 -1.33 -13.92
CA THR A 190 20.89 -2.76 -13.84
C THR A 190 19.62 -3.59 -13.96
N ARG A 191 19.66 -4.65 -14.76
CA ARG A 191 18.54 -5.60 -14.87
C ARG A 191 18.57 -6.52 -13.66
N ALA A 192 17.50 -6.52 -12.87
CA ALA A 192 17.33 -7.36 -11.69
C ALA A 192 16.74 -8.72 -12.02
N ALA A 193 15.81 -8.74 -12.99
CA ALA A 193 15.15 -9.95 -13.44
C ALA A 193 14.60 -9.79 -14.86
N LEU A 194 14.33 -10.92 -15.50
CA LEU A 194 13.71 -11.01 -16.81
C LEU A 194 12.58 -12.04 -16.81
N LEU A 195 11.34 -11.58 -16.95
CA LEU A 195 10.20 -12.45 -17.21
C LEU A 195 10.01 -12.59 -18.72
N THR A 196 10.06 -13.81 -19.22
CA THR A 196 9.72 -14.16 -20.61
C THR A 196 8.39 -14.91 -20.62
N CYS A 197 7.40 -14.37 -21.32
CA CYS A 197 6.12 -15.02 -21.58
C CYS A 197 6.14 -15.61 -22.99
N PHE A 198 5.90 -16.91 -23.14
CA PHE A 198 5.88 -17.57 -24.44
C PHE A 198 4.47 -17.54 -25.03
N GLY A 199 4.34 -17.11 -26.29
CA GLY A 199 3.06 -16.83 -26.92
C GLY A 199 2.49 -15.48 -26.49
N ARG A 200 1.44 -15.48 -25.67
CA ARG A 200 0.76 -14.26 -25.19
C ARG A 200 1.10 -13.96 -23.74
N CYS A 201 1.16 -12.68 -23.36
CA CYS A 201 1.26 -12.30 -21.95
C CYS A 201 -0.03 -12.70 -21.22
N LEU A 202 0.10 -13.51 -20.17
CA LEU A 202 -1.02 -13.93 -19.33
C LEU A 202 -1.37 -12.90 -18.23
N HIS A 203 -0.85 -11.67 -18.32
CA HIS A 203 -0.93 -10.66 -17.26
C HIS A 203 -1.23 -9.26 -17.83
N SER A 204 -2.29 -9.18 -18.63
CA SER A 204 -2.67 -7.97 -19.38
C SER A 204 -2.98 -6.76 -18.51
N ASP A 205 -3.34 -6.96 -17.24
CA ASP A 205 -3.62 -5.88 -16.28
C ASP A 205 -2.35 -5.26 -15.64
N GLY A 206 -1.16 -5.83 -15.93
CA GLY A 206 0.10 -5.39 -15.34
C GLY A 206 0.27 -5.77 -13.86
N ARG A 207 -0.71 -6.43 -13.25
CA ARG A 207 -0.72 -6.79 -11.82
C ARG A 207 0.43 -7.72 -11.49
N LEU A 208 0.61 -8.79 -12.28
CA LEU A 208 1.74 -9.72 -12.09
C LEU A 208 3.09 -9.00 -12.12
N LEU A 209 3.29 -8.11 -13.10
CA LEU A 209 4.54 -7.37 -13.24
C LEU A 209 4.78 -6.53 -11.98
N ASN A 210 3.74 -5.87 -11.49
CA ASN A 210 3.84 -5.08 -10.28
C ASN A 210 4.17 -5.95 -9.05
N VAL A 211 3.52 -7.11 -8.88
CA VAL A 211 3.81 -8.00 -7.73
C VAL A 211 5.21 -8.62 -7.81
N ILE A 212 5.70 -8.98 -9.00
CA ILE A 212 7.10 -9.41 -9.16
C ILE A 212 8.03 -8.25 -8.77
N GLY A 213 7.71 -7.03 -9.18
CA GLY A 213 8.43 -5.81 -8.78
C GLY A 213 8.54 -5.62 -7.27
N HIS A 214 7.54 -6.05 -6.49
CA HIS A 214 7.59 -5.98 -5.01
C HIS A 214 8.69 -6.84 -4.40
N HIS A 215 9.13 -7.87 -5.12
CA HIS A 215 10.19 -8.77 -4.66
C HIS A 215 11.57 -8.38 -5.20
N VAL A 216 11.63 -7.43 -6.14
CA VAL A 216 12.90 -6.94 -6.69
C VAL A 216 13.69 -6.21 -5.59
N PRO A 217 14.97 -6.53 -5.37
CA PRO A 217 15.79 -5.84 -4.37
C PRO A 217 16.00 -4.37 -4.74
N ALA A 218 16.12 -3.51 -3.73
CA ALA A 218 16.28 -2.07 -3.93
C ALA A 218 17.63 -1.68 -4.55
N VAL A 219 18.63 -2.56 -4.42
CA VAL A 219 19.96 -2.43 -5.00
C VAL A 219 20.27 -3.72 -5.75
N VAL A 220 20.79 -3.60 -6.96
CA VAL A 220 21.21 -4.72 -7.80
C VAL A 220 22.61 -4.41 -8.30
N ASP A 221 23.53 -5.34 -8.11
CA ASP A 221 24.84 -5.34 -8.75
C ASP A 221 24.92 -6.46 -9.80
N ASP A 222 25.93 -6.41 -10.66
CA ASP A 222 26.20 -7.46 -11.64
C ASP A 222 26.94 -8.66 -11.02
N GLY A 223 26.89 -8.80 -9.68
CA GLY A 223 27.56 -9.85 -8.96
C GLY A 223 26.93 -11.23 -9.18
N VAL A 224 27.70 -12.28 -8.85
CA VAL A 224 27.24 -13.66 -8.88
C VAL A 224 26.24 -13.88 -7.74
N LEU A 225 25.05 -14.36 -8.06
CA LEU A 225 24.04 -14.78 -7.10
C LEU A 225 24.54 -15.93 -6.21
N PRO A 226 24.76 -15.72 -4.90
CA PRO A 226 25.28 -16.74 -4.00
C PRO A 226 24.15 -17.61 -3.46
N LEU A 227 23.43 -18.31 -4.34
CA LEU A 227 22.26 -19.09 -3.97
C LEU A 227 22.54 -20.58 -4.05
N ARG A 228 22.30 -21.29 -2.93
CA ARG A 228 22.32 -22.74 -2.93
C ARG A 228 20.93 -23.25 -3.26
N PRO A 229 20.77 -24.22 -4.19
CA PRO A 229 19.47 -24.79 -4.53
C PRO A 229 18.67 -25.26 -3.31
N SER A 230 19.36 -25.76 -2.27
CA SER A 230 18.76 -26.24 -1.02
C SER A 230 18.06 -25.16 -0.19
N GLU A 231 18.40 -23.88 -0.40
CA GLU A 231 17.80 -22.72 0.28
C GLU A 231 16.48 -22.29 -0.39
N LEU A 232 16.28 -22.69 -1.64
CA LEU A 232 15.07 -22.43 -2.43
C LEU A 232 14.10 -23.60 -2.28
N ARG A 233 13.52 -23.73 -1.08
CA ARG A 233 12.31 -24.56 -0.90
C ARG A 233 11.13 -23.88 -1.57
N LEU A 234 10.95 -24.12 -2.87
CA LEU A 234 9.78 -23.65 -3.59
C LEU A 234 8.53 -24.38 -3.06
N PRO A 235 7.35 -23.73 -3.12
CA PRO A 235 6.11 -24.42 -2.83
C PRO A 235 5.99 -25.65 -3.75
N HIS A 236 6.00 -26.84 -3.17
CA HIS A 236 5.63 -28.05 -3.87
C HIS A 236 4.14 -27.94 -4.19
N GLY A 237 3.81 -27.72 -5.46
CA GLY A 237 2.41 -27.60 -5.84
C GLY A 237 2.30 -27.48 -7.33
N ALA A 238 1.81 -28.55 -7.96
CA ALA A 238 1.18 -28.36 -9.24
C ALA A 238 -0.08 -27.51 -9.02
N VAL A 239 -0.15 -26.32 -9.58
CA VAL A 239 -1.40 -25.55 -9.61
C VAL A 239 -2.18 -26.07 -10.81
N GLY A 240 -3.03 -27.07 -10.58
CA GLY A 240 -3.68 -27.83 -11.63
C GLY A 240 -2.67 -28.60 -12.49
N SER A 241 -2.69 -28.40 -13.81
CA SER A 241 -1.75 -29.05 -14.75
C SER A 241 -0.38 -28.36 -14.85
N ARG A 242 -0.15 -27.29 -14.08
CA ARG A 242 1.04 -26.46 -14.18
C ARG A 242 2.04 -26.82 -13.08
N HIS A 243 3.32 -26.81 -13.38
CA HIS A 243 4.37 -26.98 -12.38
C HIS A 243 5.48 -25.95 -12.57
N LEU A 244 6.12 -25.59 -11.46
CA LEU A 244 7.32 -24.77 -11.45
C LEU A 244 8.56 -25.66 -11.51
N GLU A 245 9.46 -25.33 -12.41
CA GLU A 245 10.79 -25.92 -12.53
C GLU A 245 11.81 -24.85 -12.12
N LEU A 246 12.70 -25.20 -11.19
CA LEU A 246 13.80 -24.34 -10.75
C LEU A 246 15.10 -24.87 -11.33
N ASP A 247 15.79 -24.02 -12.05
CA ASP A 247 17.15 -24.24 -12.48
C ASP A 247 18.04 -23.16 -11.84
N SER A 248 18.94 -23.58 -10.96
CA SER A 248 19.90 -22.70 -10.31
C SER A 248 21.30 -23.22 -10.59
N HIS A 249 22.09 -22.41 -11.28
CA HIS A 249 23.52 -22.62 -11.50
C HIS A 249 24.30 -21.47 -10.87
N TRP A 250 25.62 -21.64 -10.72
CA TRP A 250 26.48 -20.66 -10.06
C TRP A 250 26.28 -19.26 -10.68
N GLY A 251 25.65 -18.37 -9.93
CA GLY A 251 25.41 -16.99 -10.33
C GLY A 251 24.08 -16.67 -11.00
N ALA A 252 23.23 -17.65 -11.27
CA ALA A 252 21.94 -17.41 -11.90
C ALA A 252 20.86 -18.39 -11.43
N CYS A 253 19.65 -17.86 -11.30
CA CYS A 253 18.46 -18.61 -10.92
C CYS A 253 17.40 -18.39 -11.98
N THR A 254 16.75 -19.46 -12.42
CA THR A 254 15.65 -19.41 -13.38
C THR A 254 14.48 -20.26 -12.89
N LEU A 255 13.30 -19.67 -12.91
CA LEU A 255 12.02 -20.33 -12.64
C LEU A 255 11.26 -20.46 -13.95
N ALA A 256 10.89 -21.66 -14.34
CA ALA A 256 10.04 -21.90 -15.49
C ALA A 256 8.66 -22.41 -15.04
N LEU A 257 7.60 -21.77 -15.50
CA LEU A 257 6.24 -22.29 -15.39
C LEU A 257 5.91 -23.13 -16.62
N ARG A 258 5.51 -24.38 -16.42
CA ARG A 258 5.23 -25.32 -17.50
C ARG A 258 3.85 -25.92 -17.38
N ARG A 259 3.25 -26.28 -18.53
CA ARG A 259 2.04 -27.11 -18.64
C ARG A 259 2.36 -28.31 -19.53
N GLY A 260 2.49 -29.48 -18.92
CA GLY A 260 3.08 -30.65 -19.60
C GLY A 260 4.49 -30.34 -20.09
N ARG A 261 4.76 -30.48 -21.39
CA ARG A 261 6.06 -30.16 -22.00
C ARG A 261 6.22 -28.70 -22.39
N THR A 262 5.13 -27.94 -22.48
CA THR A 262 5.13 -26.56 -22.95
C THR A 262 5.56 -25.61 -21.84
N ARG A 263 6.52 -24.73 -22.13
CA ARG A 263 6.93 -23.63 -21.24
C ARG A 263 5.99 -22.45 -21.47
N LEU A 264 5.31 -22.00 -20.42
CA LEU A 264 4.38 -20.87 -20.47
C LEU A 264 5.09 -19.56 -20.19
N SER A 265 5.93 -19.55 -19.15
CA SER A 265 6.73 -18.40 -18.77
C SER A 265 8.03 -18.82 -18.11
N GLN A 266 8.99 -17.90 -18.07
CA GLN A 266 10.28 -18.07 -17.44
C GLN A 266 10.69 -16.77 -16.75
N LEU A 267 10.98 -16.81 -15.47
CA LEU A 267 11.55 -15.71 -14.71
C LEU A 267 13.01 -16.03 -14.39
N SER A 268 13.92 -15.26 -14.98
CA SER A 268 15.35 -15.34 -14.67
C SER A 268 15.73 -14.19 -13.73
N PHE A 269 16.53 -14.49 -12.72
CA PHE A 269 17.06 -13.54 -11.75
C PHE A 269 18.52 -13.24 -12.11
N ASP A 270 18.85 -11.96 -12.13
CA ASP A 270 20.21 -11.46 -12.40
C ASP A 270 20.74 -10.75 -11.13
N GLY A 271 22.06 -10.78 -10.94
CA GLY A 271 22.75 -10.05 -9.87
C GLY A 271 22.83 -10.78 -8.52
N SER A 272 23.58 -10.23 -7.54
CA SER A 272 23.91 -10.94 -6.30
C SER A 272 22.99 -10.71 -5.10
N THR A 273 22.06 -9.76 -5.19
CA THR A 273 21.33 -9.23 -4.02
C THR A 273 19.97 -9.87 -3.74
N TRP A 274 19.57 -10.89 -4.49
CA TRP A 274 18.28 -11.57 -4.27
C TRP A 274 18.34 -12.47 -3.03
N ALA A 275 17.51 -12.15 -2.04
CA ALA A 275 17.28 -13.03 -0.91
C ALA A 275 16.42 -14.24 -1.31
N PRO A 276 16.65 -15.44 -0.72
CA PRO A 276 15.83 -16.63 -1.00
C PRO A 276 14.32 -16.40 -0.83
N GLY A 277 13.92 -15.56 0.12
CA GLY A 277 12.51 -15.19 0.35
C GLY A 277 11.89 -14.41 -0.80
N GLN A 278 12.64 -13.52 -1.44
CA GLN A 278 12.18 -12.73 -2.59
C GLN A 278 11.95 -13.64 -3.80
N ILE A 279 12.87 -14.57 -4.06
CA ILE A 279 12.73 -15.56 -5.14
C ILE A 279 11.51 -16.45 -4.90
N ARG A 280 11.32 -16.96 -3.68
CA ARG A 280 10.13 -17.76 -3.35
C ARG A 280 8.83 -16.98 -3.52
N GLY A 281 8.80 -15.71 -3.13
CA GLY A 281 7.66 -14.82 -3.33
C GLY A 281 7.32 -14.65 -4.80
N ALA A 282 8.32 -14.28 -5.62
CA ALA A 282 8.17 -14.17 -7.07
C ALA A 282 7.73 -15.49 -7.73
N ALA A 283 8.25 -16.63 -7.26
CA ALA A 283 7.87 -17.95 -7.75
C ALA A 283 6.40 -18.29 -7.48
N ALA A 284 5.93 -18.06 -6.25
CA ALA A 284 4.55 -18.31 -5.87
C ALA A 284 3.58 -17.52 -6.77
N LEU A 285 3.90 -16.26 -7.03
CA LEU A 285 3.08 -15.39 -7.89
C LEU A 285 3.06 -15.87 -9.34
N LEU A 286 4.20 -16.32 -9.86
CA LEU A 286 4.26 -16.89 -11.20
C LEU A 286 3.34 -18.11 -11.33
N ALA A 287 3.29 -18.99 -10.32
CA ALA A 287 2.40 -20.16 -10.31
C ALA A 287 0.91 -19.82 -10.28
N HIS A 288 0.54 -18.68 -9.70
CA HIS A 288 -0.85 -18.24 -9.54
C HIS A 288 -1.35 -17.29 -10.65
N THR A 289 -0.58 -17.12 -11.73
CA THR A 289 -1.05 -16.37 -12.90
C THR A 289 -2.23 -17.08 -13.55
N GLU A 290 -3.39 -16.43 -13.66
CA GLU A 290 -4.56 -16.99 -14.37
C GLU A 290 -4.34 -16.95 -15.91
N ASP A 291 -5.11 -17.74 -16.69
CA ASP A 291 -4.99 -17.87 -18.17
C ASP A 291 -5.64 -16.74 -18.98
#